data_AF-A0A940WYH1-F1
#
_entry.id   AF-A0A940WYH1-F1
#
_cell.length_a   1.000
_cell.length_b   1.000
_cell.length_c   1.000
_cell.angle_alpha   90.00
_cell.angle_beta   90.00
_cell.angle_gamma   90.00
#
_symmetry.space_group_name_H-M   'P 1'
#
loop_
_entity.id
_entity.type
_entity.pdbx_description
1 polymer ?
#
loop_
_entity_poly.entity_id
_entity_poly.type
_entity_poly.pdbx_seq_one_letter_code
_entity_poly.pdbx_strand_id
1 'polypeptide(L)'
;MLKTKQDLNKQLDVRGITYHEILESVNIRSKKKRIRQKAVKKVLTNGSFLTKNQAETFSQKTIRKEEATNSPSGIEKLPVTLLLKLGKSYFSDEPIIKYYYHSTKPDYYKNKEILIAVTKDQYAKNSDQQLKTDIDNELQKRAK
;
A
#
# COMPACT_ATOMS: atom_id res chain seq x y z
N MET A 1 -17.04 1.11 15.53
CA MET A 1 -15.99 2.12 15.77
C MET A 1 -15.60 2.07 17.25
N LEU A 2 -14.39 1.64 17.59
CA LEU A 2 -13.87 1.60 18.97
C LEU A 2 -13.73 3.02 19.54
N LYS A 3 -14.58 3.40 20.50
CA LYS A 3 -14.69 4.79 20.98
C LYS A 3 -13.92 5.12 22.27
N THR A 4 -13.46 4.15 23.08
CA THR A 4 -12.75 4.46 24.35
C THR A 4 -11.72 3.40 24.76
N LYS A 5 -10.81 3.75 25.71
CA LYS A 5 -9.81 2.85 26.31
C LYS A 5 -10.42 1.56 26.90
N GLN A 6 -11.62 1.65 27.47
CA GLN A 6 -12.34 0.53 28.06
C GLN A 6 -12.71 -0.53 27.01
N ASP A 7 -13.01 -0.08 25.80
CA ASP A 7 -13.39 -0.94 24.66
C ASP A 7 -12.19 -1.77 24.15
N LEU A 8 -10.98 -1.21 24.26
CA LEU A 8 -9.74 -1.91 23.89
C LEU A 8 -9.41 -3.01 24.91
N ASN A 9 -9.52 -2.73 26.22
CA ASN A 9 -9.27 -3.73 27.25
C ASN A 9 -10.32 -4.85 27.18
N LYS A 10 -11.59 -4.52 26.95
CA LYS A 10 -12.66 -5.50 26.78
C LYS A 10 -12.41 -6.45 25.59
N GLN A 11 -11.86 -5.95 24.47
CA GLN A 11 -11.48 -6.81 23.34
C GLN A 11 -10.25 -7.67 23.60
N LEU A 12 -9.34 -7.22 24.46
CA LEU A 12 -8.16 -7.98 24.87
C LEU A 12 -8.54 -9.11 25.86
N ASP A 13 -9.42 -8.81 26.81
CA ASP A 13 -9.95 -9.77 27.77
C ASP A 13 -10.74 -10.89 27.07
N VAL A 14 -11.56 -10.55 26.07
CA VAL A 14 -12.29 -11.55 25.24
C VAL A 14 -11.36 -12.49 24.48
N ARG A 15 -10.15 -12.03 24.11
CA ARG A 15 -9.17 -12.83 23.38
C ARG A 15 -8.15 -13.52 24.28
N GLY A 16 -8.18 -13.29 25.60
CA GLY A 16 -7.22 -13.85 26.56
C GLY A 16 -5.78 -13.39 26.33
N ILE A 17 -5.58 -12.24 25.69
CA ILE A 17 -4.27 -11.73 25.28
C ILE A 17 -3.96 -10.46 26.06
N THR A 18 -2.78 -10.40 26.68
CA THR A 18 -2.39 -9.21 27.43
C THR A 18 -1.82 -8.12 26.53
N TYR A 19 -1.97 -6.86 26.96
CA TYR A 19 -1.43 -5.71 26.25
C TYR A 19 0.10 -5.78 26.06
N HIS A 20 0.81 -6.46 26.97
CA HIS A 20 2.25 -6.63 26.92
C HIS A 20 2.69 -7.64 25.86
N GLU A 21 2.01 -8.78 25.74
CA GLU A 21 2.27 -9.79 24.69
C GLU A 21 2.19 -9.19 23.28
N ILE A 22 1.21 -8.31 23.05
CA ILE A 22 1.06 -7.64 21.75
C ILE A 22 2.27 -6.76 21.45
N LEU A 23 2.72 -5.99 22.42
CA LEU A 23 3.85 -5.09 22.19
C LEU A 23 5.16 -5.84 21.97
N GLU A 24 5.32 -6.97 22.63
CA GLU A 24 6.46 -7.86 22.44
C GLU A 24 6.40 -8.52 21.06
N SER A 25 5.23 -8.98 20.60
CA SER A 25 5.06 -9.56 19.26
C SER A 25 5.41 -8.59 18.12
N VAL A 26 5.20 -7.28 18.34
CA VAL A 26 5.50 -6.21 17.37
C VAL A 26 6.85 -5.52 17.66
N ASN A 27 7.62 -6.01 18.64
CA ASN A 27 8.90 -5.45 19.08
C ASN A 27 8.86 -3.93 19.36
N ILE A 28 7.77 -3.45 19.96
CA ILE A 28 7.60 -2.03 20.32
C ILE A 28 8.26 -1.77 21.68
N ARG A 29 9.46 -1.17 21.68
CA ARG A 29 10.17 -0.76 22.91
C ARG A 29 9.80 0.63 23.44
N SER A 30 8.97 1.38 22.71
CA SER A 30 8.62 2.76 23.08
C SER A 30 7.65 2.83 24.26
N LYS A 31 7.99 3.65 25.26
CA LYS A 31 7.10 3.96 26.40
C LYS A 31 5.97 4.94 26.05
N LYS A 32 6.02 5.59 24.88
CA LYS A 32 5.01 6.60 24.48
C LYS A 32 3.64 5.95 24.26
N LYS A 33 2.65 6.33 25.07
CA LYS A 33 1.26 5.83 25.04
C LYS A 33 0.65 5.79 23.63
N ARG A 34 0.79 6.88 22.86
CA ARG A 34 0.23 7.00 21.50
C ARG A 34 0.78 5.93 20.54
N ILE A 35 2.07 5.59 20.66
CA ILE A 35 2.73 4.60 19.82
C ILE A 35 2.24 3.19 20.17
N ARG A 36 2.21 2.86 21.47
CA ARG A 36 1.73 1.57 21.97
C ARG A 36 0.27 1.31 21.56
N GLN A 37 -0.61 2.31 21.70
CA GLN A 37 -2.02 2.20 21.29
C GLN A 37 -2.19 2.01 19.79
N LYS A 38 -1.39 2.72 18.98
CA LYS A 38 -1.41 2.58 17.52
C LYS A 38 -0.97 1.17 17.09
N ALA A 39 0.04 0.60 17.74
CA ALA A 39 0.51 -0.75 17.48
C ALA A 39 -0.55 -1.81 17.82
N VAL A 40 -1.12 -1.76 19.04
CA VAL A 40 -2.14 -2.71 19.47
C VAL A 40 -3.39 -2.64 18.60
N LYS A 41 -3.84 -1.42 18.25
CA LYS A 41 -5.00 -1.26 17.36
C LYS A 41 -4.74 -1.88 15.99
N LYS A 42 -3.54 -1.73 15.43
CA LYS A 42 -3.16 -2.32 14.13
C LYS A 42 -3.19 -3.85 14.17
N VAL A 43 -2.74 -4.46 15.27
CA VAL A 43 -2.79 -5.92 15.45
C VAL A 43 -4.23 -6.42 15.57
N LEU A 44 -5.05 -5.73 16.37
CA LEU A 44 -6.46 -6.09 16.55
C LEU A 44 -7.28 -5.96 15.27
N THR A 45 -7.02 -4.94 14.44
CA THR A 45 -7.73 -4.72 13.17
C THR A 45 -7.30 -5.68 12.07
N ASN A 46 -6.03 -6.08 12.06
CA ASN A 46 -5.48 -6.90 10.98
C ASN A 46 -5.53 -8.41 11.29
N GLY A 47 -6.00 -8.82 12.47
CA GLY A 47 -6.13 -10.23 12.86
C GLY A 47 -4.82 -11.01 12.97
N SER A 48 -3.68 -10.39 12.68
CA SER A 48 -2.37 -11.02 12.65
C SER A 48 -1.77 -11.08 14.06
N PHE A 49 -2.31 -11.99 14.87
CA PHE A 49 -1.53 -12.59 15.94
C PHE A 49 -0.71 -13.70 15.28
N LEU A 50 0.48 -13.38 14.82
CA LEU A 50 1.43 -14.40 14.41
C LEU A 50 1.85 -15.12 15.69
N THR A 51 1.18 -16.23 15.99
CA THR A 51 1.79 -17.31 16.76
C THR A 51 3.15 -17.57 16.13
N LYS A 52 4.22 -17.53 16.95
CA LYS A 52 5.63 -17.54 16.55
C LYS A 52 6.11 -18.74 15.69
N ASN A 53 5.22 -19.54 15.08
CA ASN A 53 5.55 -20.79 14.41
C ASN A 53 4.95 -20.97 12.99
N GLN A 54 4.78 -19.92 12.19
CA GLN A 54 4.52 -20.10 10.75
C GLN A 54 5.29 -19.08 9.92
N ALA A 55 6.60 -19.29 9.86
CA ALA A 55 7.32 -19.07 8.62
C ALA A 55 7.01 -20.29 7.75
N GLU A 56 6.23 -20.09 6.69
CA GLU A 56 6.42 -20.69 5.37
C GLU A 56 5.14 -20.61 4.55
N THR A 57 5.35 -20.32 3.27
CA THR A 57 4.43 -20.56 2.14
C THR A 57 3.30 -19.55 1.95
N PHE A 58 3.52 -18.58 1.06
CA PHE A 58 2.57 -18.37 -0.05
C PHE A 58 3.32 -17.98 -1.32
N SER A 59 3.76 -19.06 -1.98
CA SER A 59 3.76 -19.32 -3.42
C SER A 59 3.69 -18.12 -4.37
N GLN A 60 4.78 -17.98 -5.12
CA GLN A 60 4.87 -17.27 -6.40
C GLN A 60 3.67 -17.62 -7.29
N LYS A 61 2.88 -16.61 -7.67
CA LYS A 61 2.07 -16.67 -8.88
C LYS A 61 2.71 -15.79 -9.94
N THR A 62 3.37 -16.49 -10.87
CA THR A 62 3.64 -16.12 -12.25
C THR A 62 2.56 -15.21 -12.84
N ILE A 63 2.96 -14.01 -13.24
CA ILE A 63 2.19 -13.20 -14.20
C ILE A 63 3.03 -13.12 -15.47
N ARG A 64 2.38 -13.58 -16.55
CA ARG A 64 2.92 -13.71 -17.89
C ARG A 64 3.48 -12.38 -18.40
N LYS A 65 4.60 -12.52 -19.09
CA LYS A 65 5.24 -11.55 -19.98
C LYS A 65 4.48 -11.58 -21.31
N GLU A 66 4.16 -10.40 -21.85
CA GLU A 66 3.70 -10.05 -23.23
C GLU A 66 2.73 -8.84 -23.08
N GLU A 67 2.83 -7.71 -23.77
CA GLU A 67 3.46 -7.35 -25.04
C GLU A 67 3.82 -5.86 -25.06
N ALA A 68 4.81 -5.53 -25.89
CA ALA A 68 5.26 -4.18 -26.16
C ALA A 68 4.40 -3.52 -27.24
N THR A 69 3.73 -2.41 -26.91
CA THR A 69 3.42 -1.34 -27.87
C THR A 69 3.35 0.01 -27.14
N ASN A 70 4.28 0.91 -27.44
CA ASN A 70 4.26 2.36 -27.16
C ASN A 70 4.06 2.84 -25.72
N SER A 71 4.36 2.05 -24.69
CA SER A 71 4.51 2.59 -23.33
C SER A 71 5.98 2.94 -23.07
N PRO A 72 6.32 4.17 -22.60
CA PRO A 72 7.71 4.57 -22.44
C PRO A 72 8.39 3.65 -21.44
N SER A 73 9.53 3.10 -21.86
CA SER A 73 10.38 2.13 -21.16
C SER A 73 11.04 2.66 -19.88
N GLY A 74 10.51 3.76 -19.32
CA GLY A 74 10.99 4.41 -18.10
C GLY A 74 9.98 4.53 -16.96
N ILE A 75 8.68 4.25 -17.19
CA ILE A 75 7.63 4.46 -16.16
C ILE A 75 7.91 3.65 -14.88
N GLU A 76 8.51 2.46 -14.99
CA GLU A 76 8.84 1.60 -13.86
C GLU A 76 9.82 2.23 -12.86
N LYS A 77 10.69 3.11 -13.37
CA LYS A 77 11.71 3.83 -12.61
C LYS A 77 11.15 5.10 -11.96
N LEU A 78 9.92 5.50 -12.29
CA LEU A 78 9.28 6.65 -11.68
C LEU A 78 8.94 6.37 -10.20
N PRO A 79 9.05 7.38 -9.34
CA PRO A 79 8.73 7.23 -7.94
C PRO A 79 7.21 7.11 -7.81
N VAL A 80 6.80 6.28 -6.86
CA VAL A 80 5.38 6.04 -6.53
C VAL A 80 4.63 7.35 -6.30
N THR A 81 5.26 8.31 -5.64
CA THR A 81 4.66 9.62 -5.35
C THR A 81 4.28 10.39 -6.61
N LEU A 82 5.06 10.26 -7.69
CA LEU A 82 4.79 10.93 -8.95
C LEU A 82 3.71 10.19 -9.74
N LEU A 83 3.74 8.85 -9.78
CA LEU A 83 2.67 8.04 -10.37
C LEU A 83 1.31 8.37 -9.74
N LEU A 84 1.27 8.51 -8.41
CA LEU A 84 0.06 8.91 -7.69
C LEU A 84 -0.35 10.36 -7.92
N LYS A 85 0.60 11.29 -8.11
CA LYS A 85 0.27 12.67 -8.46
C LYS A 85 -0.36 12.72 -9.85
N LEU A 86 0.28 12.10 -10.84
CA LEU A 86 -0.21 12.06 -12.22
C LEU A 86 -1.62 11.47 -12.24
N GLY A 87 -1.81 10.29 -11.67
CA GLY A 87 -3.13 9.70 -11.76
C GLY A 87 -4.18 10.35 -10.87
N LYS A 88 -3.83 11.12 -9.83
CA LYS A 88 -4.80 12.01 -9.17
C LYS A 88 -5.23 13.17 -10.05
N SER A 89 -4.32 13.69 -10.88
CA SER A 89 -4.62 14.79 -11.80
C SER A 89 -5.42 14.34 -13.02
N TYR A 90 -5.14 13.14 -13.54
CA TYR A 90 -5.66 12.71 -14.85
C TYR A 90 -6.65 11.53 -14.78
N PHE A 91 -6.60 10.67 -13.76
CA PHE A 91 -7.47 9.47 -13.67
C PHE A 91 -7.81 9.12 -12.22
N SER A 92 -8.40 10.09 -11.51
CA SER A 92 -8.73 10.00 -10.08
C SER A 92 -9.75 8.91 -9.72
N ASP A 93 -10.49 8.44 -10.72
CA ASP A 93 -11.54 7.43 -10.56
C ASP A 93 -10.98 6.02 -10.42
N GLU A 94 -9.72 5.80 -10.80
CA GLU A 94 -9.07 4.50 -10.68
C GLU A 94 -8.93 4.08 -9.21
N PRO A 95 -9.44 2.89 -8.82
CA PRO A 95 -9.47 2.47 -7.42
C PRO A 95 -8.06 2.25 -6.86
N ILE A 96 -7.09 1.87 -7.71
CA ILE A 96 -5.67 1.78 -7.33
C ILE A 96 -5.17 3.11 -6.78
N ILE A 97 -5.52 4.23 -7.41
CA ILE A 97 -5.01 5.55 -7.03
C ILE A 97 -5.73 6.09 -5.82
N LYS A 98 -7.06 5.92 -5.78
CA LYS A 98 -7.89 6.31 -4.66
C LYS A 98 -7.51 5.56 -3.38
N TYR A 99 -7.18 4.28 -3.49
CA TYR A 99 -6.97 3.40 -2.34
C TYR A 99 -5.52 3.05 -2.03
N TYR A 100 -4.54 3.62 -2.75
CA TYR A 100 -3.12 3.31 -2.55
C TYR A 100 -2.64 3.43 -1.11
N TYR A 101 -3.13 4.44 -0.37
CA TYR A 101 -2.79 4.63 1.04
C TYR A 101 -3.94 4.27 2.00
N HIS A 102 -5.00 3.65 1.49
CA HIS A 102 -6.17 3.36 2.29
C HIS A 102 -5.91 2.15 3.21
N SER A 103 -5.95 2.38 4.51
CA SER A 103 -5.55 1.38 5.52
C SER A 103 -6.48 0.18 5.58
N THR A 104 -7.77 0.36 5.30
CA THR A 104 -8.79 -0.70 5.37
C THR A 104 -8.96 -1.48 4.06
N LYS A 105 -8.27 -1.05 2.99
CA LYS A 105 -8.42 -1.71 1.68
C LYS A 105 -7.36 -2.81 1.54
N PRO A 106 -7.68 -3.85 0.73
CA PRO A 106 -6.75 -4.95 0.47
C PRO A 106 -5.37 -4.46 0.02
N ASP A 107 -4.33 -5.20 0.37
CA ASP A 107 -2.95 -4.87 0.00
C ASP A 107 -2.71 -4.88 -1.51
N TYR A 108 -3.62 -5.50 -2.27
CA TYR A 108 -3.72 -5.37 -3.73
C TYR A 108 -3.59 -3.92 -4.19
N TYR A 109 -4.31 -2.97 -3.58
CA TYR A 109 -4.29 -1.56 -4.01
C TYR A 109 -3.00 -0.82 -3.66
N LYS A 110 -2.16 -1.40 -2.78
CA LYS A 110 -0.90 -0.81 -2.35
C LYS A 110 0.29 -1.32 -3.18
N ASN A 111 0.04 -2.23 -4.11
CA ASN A 111 1.09 -2.81 -4.94
C ASN A 111 1.55 -1.79 -6.00
N LYS A 112 2.85 -1.48 -5.97
CA LYS A 112 3.52 -0.60 -6.94
C LYS A 112 3.40 -1.13 -8.37
N GLU A 113 3.50 -2.43 -8.57
CA GLU A 113 3.48 -3.04 -9.91
C GLU A 113 2.14 -2.81 -10.60
N ILE A 114 1.05 -2.92 -9.84
CA ILE A 114 -0.31 -2.68 -10.34
C ILE A 114 -0.49 -1.19 -10.63
N LEU A 115 0.04 -0.30 -9.79
CA LEU A 115 0.04 1.13 -10.07
C LEU A 115 0.79 1.47 -11.37
N ILE A 116 1.94 0.83 -11.61
CA ILE A 116 2.68 0.99 -12.87
C ILE A 116 1.85 0.47 -14.04
N ALA A 117 1.26 -0.72 -13.93
CA ALA A 117 0.44 -1.31 -14.98
C ALA A 117 -0.75 -0.42 -15.35
N VAL A 118 -1.50 0.09 -14.35
CA VAL A 118 -2.60 1.04 -14.56
C VAL A 118 -2.09 2.33 -15.20
N THR A 119 -0.95 2.85 -14.76
CA THR A 119 -0.39 4.07 -15.36
C THR A 119 0.03 3.86 -16.82
N LYS A 120 0.58 2.68 -17.16
CA LYS A 120 0.93 2.32 -18.54
C LYS A 120 -0.32 2.17 -19.41
N ASP A 121 -1.34 1.50 -18.90
CA ASP A 121 -2.61 1.30 -19.59
C ASP A 121 -3.31 2.66 -19.85
N GLN A 122 -3.34 3.52 -18.84
CA GLN A 122 -3.86 4.88 -18.95
C GLN A 122 -3.00 5.76 -19.89
N TYR A 123 -1.68 5.57 -19.93
CA TYR A 123 -0.83 6.26 -20.90
C TYR A 123 -1.15 5.86 -22.35
N ALA A 124 -1.42 4.56 -22.57
CA ALA A 124 -1.77 4.05 -23.89
C ALA A 124 -3.18 4.49 -24.33
N LYS A 125 -4.15 4.49 -23.39
CA LYS A 125 -5.55 4.81 -23.64
C LYS A 125 -5.85 6.31 -23.71
N ASN A 126 -5.14 7.14 -22.94
CA ASN A 126 -5.44 8.56 -22.91
C ASN A 126 -4.94 9.26 -24.17
N SER A 127 -5.87 9.95 -24.84
CA SER A 127 -5.58 10.91 -25.92
C SER A 127 -5.06 12.25 -25.39
N ASP A 128 -5.06 12.47 -24.07
CA ASP A 128 -4.54 13.70 -23.48
C ASP A 128 -3.03 13.80 -23.64
N GLN A 129 -2.61 14.70 -24.53
CA GLN A 129 -1.21 15.00 -24.82
C GLN A 129 -0.46 15.48 -23.57
N GLN A 130 -1.15 16.10 -22.62
CA GLN A 130 -0.56 16.69 -21.41
C GLN A 130 0.04 15.65 -20.47
N LEU A 131 -0.63 14.51 -20.27
CA LEU A 131 -0.12 13.38 -19.47
C LEU A 131 1.21 12.87 -20.08
N LYS A 132 1.24 12.74 -21.41
CA LYS A 132 2.40 12.23 -22.13
C LYS A 132 3.59 13.18 -21.98
N THR A 133 3.36 14.49 -22.17
CA THR A 133 4.41 15.51 -21.97
C THR A 133 4.93 15.54 -20.54
N ASP A 134 4.07 15.40 -19.53
CA ASP A 134 4.51 15.41 -18.13
C ASP A 134 5.39 14.20 -17.78
N ILE A 135 5.02 13.02 -18.28
CA ILE A 135 5.80 11.79 -18.11
C ILE A 135 7.14 11.92 -18.85
N ASP A 136 7.13 12.38 -20.10
CA ASP A 136 8.35 12.50 -20.90
C ASP A 136 9.31 13.55 -20.32
N ASN A 137 8.81 14.68 -19.83
CA ASN A 137 9.60 15.70 -19.13
C ASN A 137 10.28 15.14 -17.87
N GLU A 138 9.55 14.35 -17.08
CA GLU A 138 10.11 13.73 -15.88
C GLU A 138 11.15 12.67 -16.21
N LEU A 139 10.95 11.91 -17.29
CA LEU A 139 11.94 10.95 -17.79
C LEU A 139 13.21 11.66 -18.28
N GLN A 140 13.08 12.77 -19.02
CA GLN A 140 14.22 13.56 -19.49
C GLN A 140 15.02 14.19 -18.33
N LYS A 141 14.35 14.71 -17.30
CA LYS A 141 15.03 15.27 -16.10
C LYS A 141 15.91 14.27 -15.37
N ARG A 142 15.61 12.98 -15.48
CA ARG A 142 16.34 11.90 -14.81
C ARG A 142 17.40 11.24 -15.69
N ALA A 143 17.34 11.47 -17.00
CA ALA A 143 18.33 10.99 -17.96
C ALA A 143 19.55 11.93 -18.07
N LYS A 144 19.43 13.17 -17.58
CA LYS A 144 20.54 14.10 -17.34
C LYS A 144 21.13 13.89 -15.96
#